data_AF-A0A1J8QBC8-F1
#
_entry.id   AF-A0A1J8QBC8-F1
#
_cell.length_a   1.000
_cell.length_b   1.000
_cell.length_c   1.000
_cell.angle_alpha   90.00
_cell.angle_beta   90.00
_cell.angle_gamma   90.00
#
_symmetry.space_group_name_H-M   'P 1'
#
loop_
_entity.id
_entity.type
_entity.pdbx_description
1 polymer ?
#
loop_
_entity_poly.entity_id
_entity_poly.type
_entity_poly.pdbx_seq_one_letter_code
_entity_poly.pdbx_strand_id
1 'polypeptide(L)' 'MTLYPEVQKRAQAKIDSIVGQERFPTFEDRDKLPYIAALIQEVTRWAPIVPQGQVHGFCFRSYSSSATQGCHIAQ' A
#
# COMPACT_ATOMS: atom_id res chain seq x y z
N MET A 1 -2.95 2.87 -14.25
CA MET A 1 -2.00 3.45 -15.23
C MET A 1 -2.67 4.21 -16.37
N THR A 2 -3.95 3.96 -16.64
CA THR A 2 -4.77 4.63 -17.67
C THR A 2 -4.83 6.16 -17.54
N LEU A 3 -4.70 6.71 -16.33
CA LEU A 3 -4.67 8.17 -16.09
C LEU A 3 -3.33 8.82 -16.46
N TYR A 4 -2.24 8.07 -16.47
CA TYR A 4 -0.88 8.59 -16.73
C TYR A 4 -0.10 7.63 -17.64
N PRO A 5 -0.47 7.54 -18.94
CA PRO A 5 0.15 6.60 -19.87
C PRO A 5 1.65 6.86 -20.09
N GLU A 6 2.10 8.11 -19.94
CA GLU A 6 3.52 8.48 -20.10
C GLU A 6 4.40 7.90 -18.99
N VAL A 7 3.89 7.88 -17.75
CA VAL A 7 4.60 7.27 -16.62
C VAL A 7 4.68 5.75 -16.80
N GLN A 8 3.63 5.14 -17.37
CA GLN A 8 3.61 3.72 -17.70
C GLN A 8 4.64 3.34 -18.76
N LYS A 9 4.71 4.08 -19.88
CA LYS A 9 5.71 3.84 -20.92
C LYS A 9 7.14 3.92 -20.36
N ARG A 10 7.42 4.93 -19.52
CA ARG A 10 8.72 5.07 -18.86
C ARG A 10 9.04 3.92 -17.90
N ALA A 11 8.04 3.41 -17.19
CA ALA A 11 8.19 2.25 -16.32
C ALA A 11 8.51 0.99 -17.13
N GLN A 12 7.79 0.76 -18.23
CA GLN A 12 8.02 -0.37 -19.13
C GLN A 12 9.43 -0.33 -19.73
N ALA A 13 9.85 0.82 -20.27
CA ALA A 13 11.19 0.97 -20.84
C ALA A 13 12.32 0.68 -19.83
N LYS A 14 12.12 1.02 -18.55
CA LYS A 14 13.09 0.71 -17.49
C LYS A 14 13.16 -0.78 -17.19
N ILE A 15 12.02 -1.47 -17.16
CA ILE A 15 11.97 -2.92 -16.97
C ILE A 15 12.67 -3.60 -18.15
N ASP A 16 12.32 -3.23 -19.37
CA ASP A 16 12.89 -3.80 -20.59
C ASP A 16 14.41 -3.58 -20.66
N SER A 17 14.91 -2.44 -20.17
CA SER A 17 16.35 -2.13 -20.14
C SER A 17 17.17 -2.98 -19.15
N ILE A 18 16.55 -3.47 -18.07
CA ILE A 18 17.26 -4.17 -16.98
C ILE A 18 17.08 -5.68 -17.08
N VAL A 19 15.85 -6.13 -17.34
CA VAL A 19 15.52 -7.56 -17.39
C VAL A 19 15.78 -8.14 -18.79
N GLY A 20 15.65 -7.31 -19.83
CA GLY A 20 15.63 -7.76 -21.22
C GLY A 20 14.29 -8.42 -21.57
N GLN A 21 14.20 -8.98 -22.79
CA GLN A 21 12.99 -9.66 -23.28
C GLN A 21 13.08 -11.20 -23.24
N GLU A 22 14.22 -11.78 -22.85
CA GLU A 22 14.42 -13.23 -22.87
C GLU A 22 13.89 -13.95 -21.63
N ARG A 23 13.71 -13.24 -20.51
CA ARG A 23 13.31 -13.84 -19.24
C ARG A 23 12.27 -13.00 -18.51
N PHE A 24 11.48 -13.65 -17.67
CA PHE A 24 10.57 -12.96 -16.77
C PHE A 24 11.34 -12.27 -15.62
N PRO A 25 10.80 -11.16 -15.07
CA PRO A 25 11.37 -10.51 -13.90
C PRO A 25 11.40 -11.46 -12.70
N THR A 26 12.52 -11.54 -12.00
CA THR A 26 12.65 -12.28 -10.73
C THR A 26 12.78 -11.32 -9.56
N PHE A 27 12.64 -11.83 -8.32
CA PHE A 27 12.75 -10.99 -7.11
C PHE A 27 14.15 -10.38 -6.93
N GLU A 28 15.18 -10.98 -7.50
CA GLU A 28 16.57 -10.47 -7.47
C GLU A 28 16.74 -9.18 -8.27
N ASP A 29 15.86 -8.91 -9.24
CA ASP A 29 15.91 -7.69 -10.04
C ASP A 29 15.30 -6.48 -9.32
N ARG A 30 14.65 -6.71 -8.17
CA ARG A 30 13.98 -5.65 -7.40
C ARG A 30 14.94 -4.54 -6.99
N ASP A 31 16.16 -4.90 -6.59
CA ASP A 31 17.19 -3.94 -6.16
C ASP A 31 17.71 -3.09 -7.33
N LYS A 32 17.63 -3.62 -8.54
CA LYS A 32 18.03 -2.92 -9.78
C LYS A 32 16.93 -2.00 -10.30
N LEU A 33 15.71 -2.08 -9.77
CA LEU A 33 14.53 -1.35 -10.24
C LEU A 33 13.98 -0.34 -9.21
N PRO A 34 14.79 0.63 -8.72
CA PRO A 34 14.37 1.56 -7.68
C PRO A 34 13.20 2.45 -8.11
N TYR A 35 13.11 2.79 -9.41
CA TYR A 35 12.00 3.59 -9.94
C TYR A 35 10.66 2.87 -9.86
N ILE A 36 10.63 1.56 -10.14
CA ILE A 36 9.40 0.76 -10.06
C ILE A 36 8.98 0.60 -8.60
N ALA A 37 9.95 0.36 -7.71
CA ALA A 37 9.70 0.30 -6.28
C ALA A 37 9.12 1.63 -5.73
N ALA A 38 9.63 2.78 -6.19
CA ALA A 38 9.09 4.08 -5.83
C ALA A 38 7.67 4.30 -6.39
N LEU A 39 7.41 3.88 -7.63
CA LEU A 39 6.07 3.95 -8.23
C LEU A 39 5.05 3.13 -7.46
N ILE A 40 5.39 1.90 -7.06
CA ILE A 40 4.49 1.04 -6.29
C ILE A 40 4.14 1.72 -4.96
N GLN A 41 5.15 2.26 -4.27
CA GLN A 41 4.93 2.98 -3.01
C GLN A 41 4.01 4.18 -3.19
N GLU A 42 4.18 4.95 -4.26
CA GLU A 42 3.34 6.11 -4.53
C GLU A 42 1.90 5.71 -4.86
N VAL A 43 1.70 4.61 -5.59
CA VAL A 43 0.35 4.07 -5.85
C VAL A 43 -0.31 3.62 -4.54
N THR A 44 0.40 2.91 -3.67
CA THR A 44 -0.12 2.48 -2.38
C THR A 44 -0.38 3.67 -1.44
N ARG A 45 0.39 4.77 -1.56
CA ARG A 45 0.14 6.01 -0.83
C ARG A 45 -1.15 6.70 -1.28
N TRP A 46 -1.42 6.72 -2.59
CA TRP A 46 -2.63 7.35 -3.13
C TRP A 46 -3.89 6.51 -2.90
N ALA A 47 -3.77 5.19 -3.05
CA ALA A 47 -4.86 4.25 -2.92
C ALA A 47 -4.40 3.07 -2.05
N PRO A 48 -4.37 3.26 -0.72
CA PRO A 48 -4.01 2.18 0.20
C PRO A 48 -5.05 1.06 0.11
N ILE A 49 -4.58 -0.19 0.14
CA ILE A 49 -5.43 -1.39 0.08
C ILE A 49 -6.39 -1.43 1.28
N VAL A 50 -5.92 -0.94 2.42
CA VAL A 50 -6.70 -0.85 3.67
C VAL A 50 -6.67 0.60 4.17
N PRO A 51 -7.53 1.49 3.63
CA PRO A 51 -7.47 2.92 3.93
C PRO A 51 -7.62 3.26 5.41
N GLN A 52 -8.36 2.45 6.15
CA GLN A 52 -8.67 2.68 7.57
C GLN A 52 -7.88 1.75 8.51
N GLY A 53 -6.92 0.97 7.98
CA GLY A 53 -6.27 -0.10 8.72
C GLY A 53 -7.24 -1.22 9.13
N GLN A 54 -6.73 -2.16 9.92
CA GLN A 54 -7.58 -3.16 10.56
C GLN A 54 -8.14 -2.57 11.86
N VAL A 55 -9.37 -2.94 12.21
CA VAL A 55 -9.95 -2.51 13.48
C VAL A 55 -9.11 -3.08 14.63
N HIS A 56 -8.46 -2.21 15.41
CA HIS A 56 -7.62 -2.62 16.54
C HIS A 56 -8.42 -3.15 17.75
N GLY A 57 -9.75 -3.23 17.63
CA GLY A 57 -10.67 -3.76 18.63
C GLY A 57 -11.98 -3.00 18.64
N PHE A 58 -13.09 -3.68 18.35
CA PHE A 58 -14.42 -3.14 18.58
C PHE A 58 -14.86 -3.49 20.01
N CYS A 59 -14.84 -2.51 20.91
CA CYS A 59 -15.40 -2.70 22.25
C CYS A 59 -16.92 -2.52 22.18
N PHE A 60 -17.67 -3.63 22.20
CA PHE A 60 -19.12 -3.60 22.37
C PHE A 60 -19.42 -3.20 23.82
N ARG A 61 -19.54 -1.90 24.08
CA ARG A 61 -20.15 -1.41 25.31
C ARG A 61 -21.65 -1.69 25.18
N SER A 62 -22.11 -2.80 25.75
CA SER A 62 -23.52 -2.99 26.02
C SER A 62 -23.96 -1.83 26.91
N TYR A 63 -24.86 -0.99 26.39
CA TYR A 63 -25.47 0.09 27.14
C TYR A 63 -26.43 -0.54 28.15
N SER A 64 -25.96 -0.93 29.33
CA SER A 64 -26.84 -1.15 30.48
C SER A 64 -27.04 0.21 31.16
N SER A 65 -28.29 0.64 31.19
CA SER A 65 -28.74 1.91 31.75
C SER A 65 -28.53 1.96 33.27
N SER A 66 -27.30 2.21 33.74
CA SER A 66 -27.05 2.79 35.06
C SER A 66 -25.59 3.17 35.24
N ALA A 67 -25.36 4.42 35.60
CA ALA A 67 -24.11 5.01 36.09
C ALA A 67 -23.01 5.27 35.04
N THR A 68 -22.79 6.56 34.83
CA THR A 68 -21.52 7.17 34.40
C THR A 68 -20.32 6.49 35.06
N GLN A 69 -19.71 5.53 34.37
CA GLN A 69 -18.33 5.13 34.63
C GLN A 69 -17.49 5.38 33.37
N GLY A 70 -16.57 6.32 33.54
CA GLY A 70 -15.73 6.92 32.51
C GLY A 70 -15.00 5.87 31.70
N CYS A 71 -14.91 6.14 30.40
CA CYS A 71 -13.90 5.53 29.56
C CYS A 71 -12.54 6.06 30.04
N HIS A 72 -11.88 5.36 30.95
CA HIS A 72 -10.47 5.58 31.20
C HIS A 72 -9.69 4.87 30.08
N ILE A 73 -9.12 5.66 29.19
CA ILE A 73 -8.04 5.18 28.32
C ILE A 73 -6.86 4.96 29.27
N ALA A 74 -6.61 3.71 29.65
CA ALA A 74 -5.40 3.35 30.38
C ALA A 74 -4.20 3.69 29.48
N GLN A 75 -3.38 4.64 29.94
CA GLN A 75 -2.05 4.88 29.40
C GLN A 75 -1.11 3.78 29.86
#